data_AF-A0A7K7SDA3-F1
#
_entry.id   AF-A0A7K7SDA3-F1
#
_cell.length_a   1.000
_cell.length_b   1.000
_cell.length_c   1.000
_cell.angle_alpha   90.00
_cell.angle_beta   90.00
_cell.angle_gamma   90.00
#
_symmetry.space_group_name_H-M   'P 1'
#
loop_
_entity.id
_entity.type
_entity.pdbx_description
1 polymer ?
#
loop_
_entity_poly.entity_id
_entity_poly.type
_entity_poly.pdbx_seq_one_letter_code
_entity_poly.pdbx_strand_id
1 'polypeptide(L)'
;AALLCPRCDDAAVEAAADLALRHINADREEGYVLSLYRIVSAREQPQEITGSVFYLILDVVDTECHVLSKKLWKNCNTRPDHSTVYGQCKAIIYINQARNIAHLNTYECTLQPVPGKYIWSVCPDCPIDASPTKPEYLEAAARSLAKFNAESEQTHYFSVLNVTRASMQWVIGPAHFVEFLIQETSCSKDDTNACIFFLQKIGFCKGSVVNSRAEQFVTISCEIYSQQEPATEEENQEANQ
;
A
#
# COMPACT_ATOMS: atom_id res chain seq x y z
N ALA A 1 27.95 10.68 22.76
CA ALA A 1 26.69 10.41 23.49
C ALA A 1 26.56 8.91 23.76
N ALA A 2 26.07 8.53 24.95
CA ALA A 2 25.79 7.13 25.28
C ALA A 2 24.59 6.60 24.48
N LEU A 3 24.60 5.30 24.17
CA LEU A 3 23.50 4.62 23.51
C LEU A 3 22.60 3.98 24.58
N LEU A 4 21.34 4.40 24.61
CA LEU A 4 20.32 3.90 25.52
C LEU A 4 19.54 2.76 24.87
N CYS A 5 19.07 1.81 25.69
CA CYS A 5 18.22 0.69 25.27
C CYS A 5 16.87 0.81 26.00
N PRO A 6 15.99 1.74 25.58
CA PRO A 6 14.66 1.89 26.16
C PRO A 6 13.82 0.62 25.92
N ARG A 7 12.74 0.48 26.69
CA ARG A 7 11.82 -0.64 26.51
C ARG A 7 10.99 -0.43 25.25
N CYS A 8 10.60 -1.53 24.61
CA CYS A 8 9.81 -1.46 23.38
C CYS A 8 8.38 -0.96 23.62
N ASP A 9 7.87 -1.07 24.85
CA ASP A 9 6.58 -0.55 25.30
C ASP A 9 6.65 0.88 25.85
N ASP A 10 7.80 1.54 25.79
CA ASP A 10 7.92 2.95 26.17
C ASP A 10 7.19 3.83 25.13
N ALA A 11 6.32 4.73 25.58
CA ALA A 11 5.51 5.59 24.71
C ALA A 11 6.34 6.42 23.71
N ALA A 12 7.55 6.84 24.10
CA ALA A 12 8.47 7.54 23.21
C ALA A 12 8.99 6.64 22.07
N VAL A 13 9.22 5.36 22.35
CA VAL A 13 9.65 4.35 21.38
C VAL A 13 8.51 4.00 20.44
N GLU A 14 7.29 3.84 20.94
CA GLU A 14 6.10 3.64 20.11
C GLU A 14 5.84 4.82 19.17
N ALA A 15 5.97 6.05 19.67
CA ALA A 15 5.86 7.26 18.86
C ALA A 15 6.96 7.33 17.78
N ALA A 16 8.20 6.95 18.12
CA ALA A 16 9.30 6.89 17.17
C ALA A 16 9.06 5.84 16.07
N ALA A 17 8.54 4.67 16.43
CA ALA A 17 8.19 3.62 15.47
C ALA A 17 7.03 4.03 14.55
N ASP A 18 6.00 4.70 15.09
CA ASP A 18 4.90 5.24 14.30
C ASP A 18 5.38 6.29 13.29
N LEU A 19 6.21 7.25 13.73
CA LEU A 19 6.81 8.26 12.85
C LEU A 19 7.69 7.61 11.79
N ALA A 20 8.57 6.67 12.17
CA ALA A 20 9.41 5.95 11.23
C ALA A 20 8.58 5.26 10.14
N LEU A 21 7.53 4.53 10.51
CA LEU A 21 6.67 3.87 9.53
C LEU A 21 5.88 4.84 8.65
N ARG A 22 5.47 6.01 9.16
CA ARG A 22 4.86 7.05 8.32
C ARG A 22 5.83 7.53 7.25
N HIS A 23 7.07 7.85 7.62
CA HIS A 23 8.07 8.28 6.65
C HIS A 23 8.45 7.18 5.66
N ILE A 24 8.62 5.93 6.12
CA ILE A 24 8.90 4.78 5.25
C ILE A 24 7.79 4.60 4.21
N ASN A 25 6.52 4.61 4.63
CA ASN A 25 5.40 4.43 3.71
C ASN A 25 5.18 5.63 2.79
N ALA A 26 5.57 6.85 3.21
CA ALA A 26 5.50 8.04 2.37
C ALA A 26 6.57 8.02 1.26
N ASP A 27 7.77 7.53 1.58
CA ASP A 27 8.93 7.43 0.69
C ASP A 27 8.77 6.32 -0.37
N ARG A 28 8.12 5.22 -0.02
CA ARG A 28 7.92 4.10 -0.95
C ARG A 28 6.95 4.45 -2.09
N GLU A 29 7.34 4.10 -3.32
CA GLU A 29 6.54 4.29 -4.54
C GLU A 29 5.81 3.02 -4.99
N GLU A 30 6.31 1.85 -4.58
CA GLU A 30 5.77 0.54 -4.96
C GLU A 30 5.32 -0.31 -3.77
N GLY A 31 4.33 -1.15 -4.04
CA GLY A 31 3.78 -2.13 -3.11
C GLY A 31 2.75 -1.54 -2.16
N TYR A 32 2.65 -2.15 -0.98
CA TYR A 32 1.57 -1.90 -0.04
C TYR A 32 2.05 -1.15 1.19
N VAL A 33 1.17 -0.34 1.78
CA VAL A 33 1.41 0.34 3.05
C VAL A 33 1.70 -0.72 4.10
N LEU A 34 2.78 -0.54 4.85
CA LEU A 34 3.18 -1.41 5.96
C LEU A 34 2.58 -0.92 7.26
N SER A 35 2.04 -1.85 8.04
CA SER A 35 1.63 -1.62 9.42
C SER A 35 2.62 -2.24 10.39
N LEU A 36 2.68 -1.67 11.60
CA LEU A 36 3.54 -2.19 12.67
C LEU A 36 2.94 -3.50 13.22
N TYR A 37 3.72 -4.58 13.20
CA TYR A 37 3.35 -5.81 13.92
C TYR A 37 3.88 -5.77 15.35
N ARG A 38 5.17 -5.46 15.53
CA ARG A 38 5.79 -5.22 16.84
C ARG A 38 7.13 -4.51 16.71
N ILE A 39 7.56 -3.88 17.80
CA ILE A 39 8.91 -3.33 17.94
C ILE A 39 9.82 -4.45 18.46
N VAL A 40 10.83 -4.82 17.68
CA VAL A 40 11.78 -5.89 18.02
C VAL A 40 12.91 -5.36 18.89
N SER A 41 13.41 -4.17 18.54
CA SER A 41 14.49 -3.51 19.27
C SER A 41 14.42 -2.01 19.03
N ALA A 42 14.71 -1.25 20.08
CA ALA A 42 14.90 0.19 20.00
C ALA A 42 16.19 0.56 20.72
N ARG A 43 17.00 1.41 20.07
CA ARG A 43 18.15 2.06 20.69
C ARG A 43 18.03 3.55 20.48
N GLU A 44 18.29 4.32 21.52
CA GLU A 44 18.19 5.77 21.48
C GLU A 44 19.58 6.38 21.70
N GLN A 45 19.93 7.35 20.86
CA GLN A 45 21.13 8.15 21.02
C GLN A 45 20.73 9.60 21.21
N PRO A 46 20.73 10.11 22.46
CA PRO A 46 20.48 11.51 22.74
C PRO A 46 21.52 12.41 22.04
N GLN A 47 21.06 13.53 21.49
CA GLN A 47 21.86 14.58 20.88
C GLN A 47 21.87 15.84 21.77
N GLU A 48 22.84 16.74 21.58
CA GLU A 48 23.06 17.89 22.48
C GLU A 48 21.90 18.92 22.52
N ILE A 49 20.95 18.85 21.57
CA ILE A 49 19.85 19.80 21.37
C ILE A 49 18.50 19.07 21.42
N THR A 50 18.04 18.67 22.62
CA THR A 50 16.69 18.08 22.90
C THR A 50 16.16 17.02 21.94
N GLY A 51 17.03 16.44 21.12
CA GLY A 51 16.69 15.54 20.03
C GLY A 51 17.41 14.23 20.24
N SER A 52 16.89 13.17 19.65
CA SER A 52 17.42 11.84 19.76
C SER A 52 17.41 11.17 18.39
N VAL A 53 18.43 10.35 18.13
CA VAL A 53 18.43 9.43 17.00
C VAL A 53 17.98 8.06 17.51
N PHE A 54 16.92 7.53 16.92
CA PHE A 54 16.42 6.19 17.20
C PHE A 54 16.89 5.22 16.13
N TYR A 55 17.44 4.09 16.57
CA TYR A 55 17.76 2.93 15.75
C TYR A 55 16.74 1.85 16.06
N LEU A 56 15.84 1.60 15.11
CA LEU A 56 14.67 0.77 15.28
C LEU A 56 14.79 -0.50 14.44
N ILE A 57 14.37 -1.62 15.02
CA ILE A 57 14.08 -2.86 14.30
C ILE A 57 12.59 -3.13 14.53
N LEU A 58 11.82 -3.13 13.45
CA LEU A 58 10.36 -3.22 13.45
C LEU A 58 9.96 -4.47 12.67
N ASP A 59 9.20 -5.37 13.27
CA ASP A 59 8.48 -6.37 12.49
C ASP A 59 7.22 -5.69 11.93
N VAL A 60 6.99 -5.89 10.62
CA VAL A 60 5.95 -5.22 9.86
C VAL A 60 5.13 -6.23 9.08
N VAL A 61 3.90 -5.84 8.76
CA VAL A 61 3.03 -6.59 7.84
C VAL A 61 2.44 -5.67 6.80
N ASP A 62 2.24 -6.20 5.60
CA ASP A 62 1.58 -5.47 4.53
C ASP A 62 0.07 -5.33 4.79
N THR A 63 -0.50 -4.27 4.23
CA THR A 63 -1.94 -3.98 4.34
C THR A 63 -2.60 -4.06 2.96
N GLU A 64 -3.90 -3.84 2.97
CA GLU A 64 -4.69 -3.78 1.75
C GLU A 64 -4.56 -2.48 0.95
N CYS A 65 -3.90 -1.45 1.50
CA CYS A 65 -3.68 -0.17 0.83
C CYS A 65 -2.43 -0.20 -0.04
N HIS A 66 -2.52 0.28 -1.27
CA HIS A 66 -1.34 0.59 -2.07
C HIS A 66 -0.64 1.85 -1.51
N VAL A 67 0.70 1.92 -1.59
CA VAL A 67 1.47 3.09 -1.08
C VAL A 67 1.09 4.41 -1.77
N LEU A 68 0.64 4.34 -3.02
CA LEU A 68 0.14 5.50 -3.77
C LEU A 68 -1.13 6.14 -3.18
N SER A 69 -1.87 5.43 -2.32
CA SER A 69 -3.01 6.03 -1.61
C SER A 69 -2.58 7.10 -0.60
N LYS A 70 -1.30 7.11 -0.20
CA LYS A 70 -0.75 7.98 0.84
C LYS A 70 -1.52 7.93 2.18
N LYS A 71 -2.33 6.90 2.39
CA LYS A 71 -3.06 6.67 3.65
C LYS A 71 -2.08 6.33 4.76
N LEU A 72 -2.40 6.82 5.96
CA LEU A 72 -1.74 6.36 7.17
C LEU A 72 -2.03 4.87 7.37
N TRP A 73 -1.02 4.10 7.80
CA TRP A 73 -1.14 2.66 7.99
C TRP A 73 -2.25 2.24 8.96
N LYS A 74 -2.60 3.09 9.92
CA LYS A 74 -3.73 2.89 10.86
C LYS A 74 -5.11 2.96 10.19
N ASN A 75 -5.19 3.55 8.99
CA ASN A 75 -6.42 3.68 8.21
C ASN A 75 -6.51 2.59 7.13
N CYS A 76 -5.61 1.62 7.16
CA CYS A 76 -5.53 0.54 6.19
C CYS A 76 -5.91 -0.78 6.84
N ASN A 77 -6.80 -1.51 6.18
CA ASN A 77 -7.20 -2.83 6.65
C ASN A 77 -6.02 -3.79 6.60
N THR A 78 -5.86 -4.56 7.67
CA THR A 78 -4.91 -5.67 7.74
C THR A 78 -5.41 -6.84 6.91
N ARG A 79 -4.48 -7.55 6.29
CA ARG A 79 -4.78 -8.77 5.54
C ARG A 79 -4.99 -9.97 6.47
N PRO A 80 -5.77 -10.98 6.05
CA PRO A 80 -5.82 -12.25 6.75
C PRO A 80 -4.50 -13.01 6.61
N ASP A 81 -4.13 -13.79 7.65
CA ASP A 81 -2.82 -14.43 7.81
C ASP A 81 -2.35 -15.24 6.58
N HIS A 82 -3.26 -15.88 5.85
CA HIS A 82 -2.94 -16.68 4.67
C HIS A 82 -2.53 -15.84 3.44
N SER A 83 -2.72 -14.53 3.48
CA SER A 83 -2.39 -13.59 2.41
C SER A 83 -1.45 -12.47 2.87
N THR A 84 -1.10 -12.44 4.16
CA THR A 84 -0.24 -11.40 4.74
C THR A 84 1.22 -11.64 4.35
N VAL A 85 1.89 -10.57 3.91
CA VAL A 85 3.32 -10.52 3.72
C VAL A 85 3.95 -9.94 4.98
N TYR A 86 4.79 -10.73 5.63
CA TYR A 86 5.51 -10.33 6.83
C TYR A 86 6.88 -9.79 6.45
N GLY A 87 7.46 -8.97 7.31
CA GLY A 87 8.82 -8.53 7.11
C GLY A 87 9.40 -7.83 8.31
N GLN A 88 10.63 -7.36 8.12
CA GLN A 88 11.34 -6.57 9.12
C GLN A 88 11.92 -5.32 8.46
N CYS A 89 11.69 -4.18 9.09
CA CYS A 89 12.27 -2.90 8.71
C CYS A 89 13.29 -2.48 9.76
N LYS A 90 14.49 -2.12 9.33
CA LYS A 90 15.51 -1.43 10.13
C LYS A 90 15.46 0.04 9.75
N ALA A 91 15.28 0.92 10.72
CA ALA A 91 15.11 2.35 10.48
C ALA A 91 15.98 3.18 11.42
N ILE A 92 16.55 4.26 10.90
CA ILE A 92 17.24 5.28 11.68
C ILE A 92 16.49 6.58 11.51
N ILE A 93 15.93 7.11 12.59
CA ILE A 93 15.12 8.34 12.58
C ILE A 93 15.61 9.32 13.63
N TYR A 94 15.82 10.58 13.22
CA TYR A 94 16.06 11.68 14.14
C TYR A 94 14.74 12.33 14.53
N ILE A 95 14.54 12.56 15.83
CA ILE A 95 13.35 13.18 16.39
C ILE A 95 13.77 14.29 17.34
N ASN A 96 13.20 15.48 17.16
CA ASN A 96 13.29 16.59 18.09
C ASN A 96 11.88 17.07 18.42
N GLN A 97 11.36 16.62 19.56
CA GLN A 97 10.00 16.93 19.98
C GLN A 97 9.79 18.43 20.24
N ALA A 98 10.79 19.11 20.82
CA ALA A 98 10.71 20.53 21.13
C ALA A 98 10.57 21.41 19.87
N ARG A 99 11.10 20.96 18.73
CA ARG A 99 11.02 21.66 17.44
C ARG A 99 9.98 21.06 16.48
N ASN A 100 9.27 20.01 16.90
CA ASN A 100 8.37 19.23 16.05
C ASN A 100 9.04 18.74 14.74
N ILE A 101 10.29 18.29 14.84
CA ILE A 101 11.06 17.79 13.69
C ILE A 101 11.17 16.26 13.81
N ALA A 102 10.79 15.55 12.76
CA ALA A 102 11.08 14.13 12.57
C ALA A 102 11.68 13.94 11.17
N HIS A 103 12.82 13.28 11.09
CA HIS A 103 13.54 13.06 9.84
C HIS A 103 14.03 11.62 9.78
N LEU A 104 13.54 10.87 8.80
CA LEU A 104 14.01 9.52 8.52
C LEU A 104 15.37 9.61 7.80
N ASN A 105 16.43 9.13 8.43
CA ASN A 105 17.78 9.19 7.86
C ASN A 105 18.00 8.07 6.85
N THR A 106 17.62 6.85 7.21
CA THR A 106 17.74 5.68 6.35
C THR A 106 16.82 4.58 6.84
N TYR A 107 16.39 3.71 5.94
CA TYR A 107 15.69 2.49 6.28
C TYR A 107 15.99 1.39 5.26
N GLU A 108 15.80 0.15 5.71
CA GLU A 108 15.84 -1.04 4.88
C GLU A 108 14.74 -1.97 5.34
N CYS A 109 13.89 -2.43 4.41
CA CYS A 109 12.81 -3.37 4.71
C CYS A 109 13.00 -4.66 3.89
N THR A 110 12.93 -5.80 4.56
CA THR A 110 12.92 -7.13 3.91
C THR A 110 11.56 -7.76 4.16
N LEU A 111 10.82 -8.02 3.07
CA LEU A 111 9.48 -8.59 3.10
C LEU A 111 9.48 -9.99 2.50
N GLN A 112 8.74 -10.92 3.09
CA GLN A 112 8.60 -12.28 2.61
C GLN A 112 7.16 -12.80 2.82
N PRO A 113 6.51 -13.33 1.77
CA PRO A 113 5.20 -13.94 1.91
C PRO A 113 5.29 -15.27 2.64
N VAL A 114 4.19 -15.67 3.28
CA VAL A 114 4.08 -17.01 3.86
C VAL A 114 4.12 -18.04 2.72
N PRO A 115 4.95 -19.11 2.81
CA PRO A 115 5.00 -20.12 1.76
C PRO A 115 3.64 -20.77 1.52
N GLY A 116 3.19 -20.82 0.26
CA GLY A 116 1.89 -21.40 -0.11
C GLY A 116 1.69 -22.84 0.36
N LYS A 117 2.77 -23.65 0.46
CA LYS A 117 2.71 -25.02 1.02
C LYS A 117 2.26 -25.04 2.47
N TYR A 118 2.70 -24.07 3.27
CA TYR A 118 2.32 -23.96 4.67
C TYR A 118 0.84 -23.55 4.78
N ILE A 119 0.42 -22.55 4.00
CA ILE A 119 -0.98 -22.12 3.92
C ILE A 119 -1.87 -23.31 3.56
N TRP A 120 -1.53 -24.06 2.51
CA TRP A 120 -2.29 -25.24 2.09
C TRP A 120 -2.39 -26.32 3.17
N SER A 121 -1.34 -26.50 3.99
CA SER A 121 -1.34 -27.50 5.06
C SER A 121 -2.23 -27.14 6.25
N VAL A 122 -2.43 -25.84 6.50
CA VAL A 122 -3.22 -25.33 7.62
C VAL A 122 -4.65 -24.99 7.18
N CYS A 123 -4.79 -24.41 6.00
CA CYS A 123 -6.03 -23.99 5.36
C CYS A 123 -6.03 -24.39 3.87
N PRO A 124 -6.46 -25.62 3.53
CA PRO A 124 -6.55 -26.08 2.14
C PRO A 124 -7.53 -25.27 1.29
N ASP A 125 -8.57 -24.70 1.90
CA ASP A 125 -9.59 -23.94 1.20
C ASP A 125 -9.24 -22.46 1.03
N CYS A 126 -8.14 -21.96 1.61
CA CYS A 126 -7.76 -20.55 1.50
C CYS A 126 -7.21 -20.22 0.10
N PRO A 127 -7.42 -19.00 -0.41
CA PRO A 127 -6.76 -18.54 -1.63
C PRO A 127 -5.24 -18.66 -1.51
N ILE A 128 -4.61 -19.19 -2.57
CA ILE A 128 -3.15 -19.33 -2.64
C ILE A 128 -2.60 -18.24 -3.54
N ASP A 129 -1.58 -17.54 -3.07
CA ASP A 129 -0.83 -16.56 -3.85
C ASP A 129 -0.25 -17.21 -5.11
N ALA A 130 -0.38 -16.48 -6.21
CA ALA A 130 0.07 -16.90 -7.52
C ALA A 130 0.86 -15.77 -8.20
N SER A 131 1.56 -16.11 -9.27
CA SER A 131 2.34 -15.14 -10.01
C SER A 131 1.42 -14.17 -10.76
N PRO A 132 1.50 -12.84 -10.51
CA PRO A 132 0.62 -11.85 -11.14
C PRO A 132 0.76 -11.75 -12.66
N THR A 133 1.85 -12.26 -13.23
CA THR A 133 2.16 -12.16 -14.66
C THR A 133 1.55 -13.28 -15.50
N LYS A 134 0.86 -14.25 -14.88
CA LYS A 134 0.23 -15.32 -15.65
C LYS A 134 -0.99 -14.81 -16.44
N PRO A 135 -1.26 -15.37 -17.64
CA PRO A 135 -2.34 -14.92 -18.52
C PRO A 135 -3.71 -14.86 -17.85
N GLU A 136 -4.05 -15.84 -17.01
CA GLU A 136 -5.34 -15.91 -16.32
C GLU A 136 -5.60 -14.70 -15.41
N TYR A 137 -4.57 -14.12 -14.80
CA TYR A 137 -4.70 -12.94 -13.93
C TYR A 137 -4.71 -11.64 -14.72
N LEU A 138 -3.98 -11.57 -15.83
CA LEU A 138 -4.07 -10.45 -16.76
C LEU A 138 -5.47 -10.37 -17.37
N GLU A 139 -6.04 -11.52 -17.75
CA GLU A 139 -7.41 -11.60 -18.24
C GLU A 139 -8.43 -11.22 -17.16
N ALA A 140 -8.25 -11.71 -15.93
CA ALA A 140 -9.13 -11.34 -14.81
C ALA A 140 -9.10 -9.83 -14.54
N ALA A 141 -7.91 -9.22 -14.53
CA ALA A 141 -7.77 -7.76 -14.37
C ALA A 141 -8.44 -7.00 -15.51
N ALA A 142 -8.23 -7.42 -16.76
CA ALA A 142 -8.88 -6.80 -17.92
C ALA A 142 -10.41 -6.89 -17.86
N ARG A 143 -10.97 -8.04 -17.48
CA ARG A 143 -12.42 -8.23 -17.32
C ARG A 143 -12.99 -7.38 -16.19
N SER A 144 -12.33 -7.38 -15.04
CA SER A 144 -12.72 -6.53 -13.90
C SER A 144 -12.67 -5.05 -14.27
N LEU A 145 -11.63 -4.60 -14.99
CA LEU A 145 -11.51 -3.22 -15.44
C LEU A 145 -12.56 -2.84 -16.48
N ALA A 146 -12.90 -3.74 -17.40
CA ALA A 146 -13.97 -3.50 -18.38
C ALA A 146 -15.30 -3.21 -17.68
N LYS A 147 -15.62 -3.96 -16.61
CA LYS A 147 -16.78 -3.69 -15.76
C LYS A 147 -16.71 -2.31 -15.09
N PHE A 148 -15.57 -1.97 -14.49
CA PHE A 148 -15.39 -0.64 -13.88
C PHE A 148 -15.54 0.49 -14.90
N ASN A 149 -14.95 0.36 -16.07
CA ASN A 149 -15.07 1.35 -17.14
C ASN A 149 -16.52 1.53 -17.61
N ALA A 150 -17.30 0.45 -17.67
CA ALA A 150 -18.71 0.50 -18.07
C ALA A 150 -19.62 1.12 -16.99
N GLU A 151 -19.36 0.85 -15.71
CA GLU A 151 -20.28 1.20 -14.61
C GLU A 151 -19.86 2.46 -13.83
N SER A 152 -18.59 2.87 -13.88
CA SER A 152 -18.08 4.03 -13.14
C SER A 152 -18.54 5.37 -13.72
N GLU A 153 -18.70 6.35 -12.85
CA GLU A 153 -18.99 7.75 -13.20
C GLU A 153 -17.75 8.54 -13.67
N GLN A 154 -16.60 7.87 -13.85
CA GLN A 154 -15.40 8.52 -14.38
C GLN A 154 -15.63 8.95 -15.83
N THR A 155 -15.14 10.14 -16.19
CA THR A 155 -15.33 10.73 -17.53
C THR A 155 -14.46 10.07 -18.61
N HIS A 156 -13.37 9.43 -18.20
CA HIS A 156 -12.42 8.77 -19.09
C HIS A 156 -12.33 7.28 -18.81
N TYR A 157 -11.89 6.52 -19.82
CA TYR A 157 -11.53 5.11 -19.67
C TYR A 157 -10.18 4.97 -18.96
N PHE A 158 -10.02 3.84 -18.26
CA PHE A 158 -8.77 3.43 -17.66
C PHE A 158 -8.20 2.20 -18.36
N SER A 159 -6.88 2.07 -18.33
CA SER A 159 -6.12 0.90 -18.79
C SER A 159 -5.39 0.23 -17.62
N VAL A 160 -5.18 -1.09 -17.69
CA VAL A 160 -4.39 -1.82 -16.69
C VAL A 160 -2.92 -1.43 -16.87
N LEU A 161 -2.28 -0.96 -15.79
CA LEU A 161 -0.85 -0.66 -15.78
C LEU A 161 -0.04 -1.90 -15.42
N ASN A 162 -0.31 -2.48 -14.26
CA ASN A 162 0.32 -3.71 -13.77
C ASN A 162 -0.56 -4.44 -12.76
N VAL A 163 -0.48 -5.77 -12.75
CA VAL A 163 -1.08 -6.59 -11.69
C VAL A 163 -0.04 -6.76 -10.60
N THR A 164 -0.34 -6.28 -9.40
CA THR A 164 0.59 -6.25 -8.25
C THR A 164 0.45 -7.49 -7.37
N ARG A 165 -0.76 -8.03 -7.23
CA ARG A 165 -1.00 -9.32 -6.55
C ARG A 165 -2.04 -10.15 -7.27
N ALA A 166 -1.90 -11.46 -7.17
CA ALA A 166 -2.81 -12.43 -7.71
C ALA A 166 -2.92 -13.62 -6.76
N SER A 167 -4.14 -14.15 -6.62
CA SER A 167 -4.38 -15.39 -5.90
C SER A 167 -5.52 -16.17 -6.53
N MET A 168 -5.59 -17.45 -6.18
CA MET A 168 -6.58 -18.39 -6.72
C MET A 168 -7.20 -19.22 -5.62
N GLN A 169 -8.50 -19.40 -5.70
CA GLN A 169 -9.25 -20.33 -4.85
C GLN A 169 -10.19 -21.17 -5.71
N TRP A 170 -10.48 -22.39 -5.25
CA TRP A 170 -11.46 -23.26 -5.89
C TRP A 170 -12.57 -23.60 -4.90
N VAL A 171 -13.76 -23.02 -5.08
CA VAL A 171 -14.93 -23.29 -4.22
C VAL A 171 -16.05 -23.93 -5.04
N ILE A 172 -16.82 -23.12 -5.77
CA ILE A 172 -17.85 -23.57 -6.71
C ILE A 172 -17.31 -23.72 -8.16
N GLY A 173 -16.05 -23.31 -8.35
CA GLY A 173 -15.29 -23.26 -9.58
C GLY A 173 -14.08 -22.34 -9.39
N PRO A 174 -13.29 -22.09 -10.44
CA PRO A 174 -12.08 -21.29 -10.32
C PRO A 174 -12.39 -19.81 -10.05
N ALA A 175 -11.88 -19.30 -8.94
CA ALA A 175 -11.99 -17.91 -8.50
C ALA A 175 -10.61 -17.25 -8.53
N HIS A 176 -10.41 -16.32 -9.48
CA HIS A 176 -9.19 -15.54 -9.60
C HIS A 176 -9.39 -14.19 -8.92
N PHE A 177 -8.50 -13.86 -7.99
CA PHE A 177 -8.47 -12.56 -7.31
C PHE A 177 -7.24 -11.80 -7.76
N VAL A 178 -7.42 -10.52 -8.08
CA VAL A 178 -6.36 -9.67 -8.60
C VAL A 178 -6.38 -8.31 -7.94
N GLU A 179 -5.20 -7.80 -7.67
CA GLU A 179 -4.97 -6.42 -7.28
C GLU A 179 -4.05 -5.78 -8.32
N PHE A 180 -4.42 -4.61 -8.83
CA PHE A 180 -3.74 -4.03 -9.98
C PHE A 180 -3.84 -2.50 -10.00
N LEU A 181 -2.82 -1.85 -10.55
CA LEU A 181 -2.86 -0.43 -10.84
C LEU A 181 -3.51 -0.18 -12.20
N ILE A 182 -4.19 0.95 -12.28
CA ILE A 182 -4.82 1.45 -13.50
C ILE A 182 -4.35 2.87 -13.78
N GLN A 183 -4.34 3.22 -15.06
CA GLN A 183 -3.97 4.56 -15.52
C GLN A 183 -5.08 5.13 -16.42
N GLU A 184 -5.42 6.39 -16.17
CA GLU A 184 -6.40 7.13 -16.97
C GLU A 184 -5.90 7.33 -18.41
N THR A 185 -6.75 7.03 -19.37
CA THR A 185 -6.48 7.20 -20.80
C THR A 185 -7.07 8.51 -21.30
N SER A 186 -6.62 9.04 -22.44
CA SER A 186 -7.28 10.18 -23.09
C SER A 186 -8.61 9.85 -23.73
N CYS A 187 -9.10 8.60 -23.66
CA CYS A 187 -10.40 8.25 -24.21
C CYS A 187 -11.50 8.79 -23.29
N SER A 188 -12.22 9.82 -23.75
CA SER A 188 -13.47 10.21 -23.11
C SER A 188 -14.52 9.12 -23.32
N LYS A 189 -15.43 8.95 -22.35
CA LYS A 189 -16.62 8.09 -22.54
C LYS A 189 -17.65 8.73 -23.49
N ASP A 190 -17.57 10.05 -23.69
CA ASP A 190 -18.52 10.83 -24.49
C ASP A 190 -18.03 11.13 -25.92
N ASP A 191 -16.75 10.90 -26.24
CA ASP A 191 -16.18 11.14 -27.58
C ASP A 191 -15.28 9.99 -28.03
N THR A 192 -15.51 9.50 -29.25
CA THR A 192 -14.93 8.28 -29.83
C THR A 192 -13.64 8.52 -30.62
N ASN A 193 -13.15 9.76 -30.68
CA ASN A 193 -11.98 10.10 -31.47
C ASN A 193 -10.66 9.71 -30.77
N ALA A 194 -9.71 9.27 -31.59
CA ALA A 194 -8.52 8.50 -31.22
C ALA A 194 -7.80 8.94 -29.93
N CYS A 195 -7.54 7.97 -29.06
CA CYS A 195 -6.88 8.14 -27.78
C CYS A 195 -5.36 8.02 -27.94
N ILE A 196 -4.63 9.13 -27.84
CA ILE A 196 -3.19 9.16 -28.14
C ILE A 196 -2.35 9.69 -26.96
N PHE A 197 -2.98 10.13 -25.85
CA PHE A 197 -2.26 10.67 -24.70
C PHE A 197 -2.68 10.02 -23.37
N PHE A 198 -1.75 9.91 -22.42
CA PHE A 198 -2.01 9.39 -21.07
C PHE A 198 -2.28 10.57 -20.13
N LEU A 199 -3.38 10.49 -19.37
CA LEU A 199 -3.72 11.47 -18.32
C LEU A 199 -3.15 11.02 -16.96
N GLN A 200 -3.03 11.98 -16.04
CA GLN A 200 -2.21 11.93 -14.82
C GLN A 200 -2.77 11.09 -13.67
N LYS A 201 -4.01 10.57 -13.75
CA LYS A 201 -4.59 9.81 -12.64
C LYS A 201 -4.16 8.35 -12.66
N ILE A 202 -3.70 7.90 -11.51
CA ILE A 202 -3.41 6.50 -11.23
C ILE A 202 -4.49 6.02 -10.26
N GLY A 203 -4.97 4.80 -10.44
CA GLY A 203 -5.85 4.15 -9.49
C GLY A 203 -5.31 2.79 -9.06
N PHE A 204 -5.88 2.27 -7.99
CA PHE A 204 -5.63 0.91 -7.52
C PHE A 204 -6.95 0.16 -7.39
N CYS A 205 -7.01 -1.02 -7.95
CA CYS A 205 -8.21 -1.83 -8.04
C CYS A 205 -8.03 -3.19 -7.40
N LYS A 206 -9.09 -3.69 -6.78
CA LYS A 206 -9.26 -5.09 -6.37
C LYS A 206 -10.40 -5.70 -7.17
N GLY A 207 -10.08 -6.74 -7.94
CA GLY A 207 -11.02 -7.44 -8.80
C GLY A 207 -11.10 -8.92 -8.44
N SER A 208 -12.24 -9.53 -8.75
CA SER A 208 -12.36 -10.99 -8.76
C SER A 208 -13.19 -11.47 -9.95
N VAL A 209 -12.82 -12.63 -10.48
CA VAL A 209 -13.56 -13.35 -11.53
C VAL A 209 -13.77 -14.79 -11.07
N VAL A 210 -15.02 -15.12 -10.78
CA VAL A 210 -15.44 -16.45 -10.33
C VAL A 210 -16.22 -17.13 -11.44
N ASN A 211 -15.67 -18.23 -11.96
CA ASN A 211 -16.36 -19.05 -12.96
C ASN A 211 -17.14 -20.15 -12.25
N SER A 212 -18.47 -20.05 -12.21
CA SER A 212 -19.33 -21.15 -11.78
C SER A 212 -19.76 -22.01 -12.99
N ARG A 213 -20.44 -23.13 -12.74
CA ARG A 213 -20.96 -24.00 -13.82
C ARG A 213 -22.05 -23.34 -14.68
N ALA A 214 -22.75 -22.34 -14.14
CA ALA A 214 -23.88 -21.69 -14.80
C ALA A 214 -23.52 -20.29 -15.32
N GLU A 215 -22.77 -19.51 -14.53
CA GLU A 215 -22.51 -18.10 -14.78
C GLU A 215 -21.11 -17.66 -14.30
N GLN A 216 -20.61 -16.57 -14.87
CA GLN A 216 -19.39 -15.90 -14.44
C GLN A 216 -19.74 -14.68 -13.60
N PHE A 217 -19.14 -14.57 -12.41
CA PHE A 217 -19.32 -13.43 -11.51
C PHE A 217 -18.06 -12.57 -11.52
N VAL A 218 -18.21 -11.28 -11.82
CA VAL A 218 -17.11 -10.30 -11.83
C VAL A 218 -17.38 -9.23 -10.78
N THR A 219 -16.43 -9.04 -9.86
CA THR A 219 -16.44 -7.93 -8.90
C THR A 219 -15.25 -7.02 -9.13
N ILE A 220 -15.42 -5.74 -8.80
CA ILE A 220 -14.38 -4.74 -8.92
C ILE A 220 -14.64 -3.60 -7.93
N SER A 221 -13.59 -3.15 -7.27
CA SER A 221 -13.57 -1.94 -6.45
C SER A 221 -12.26 -1.21 -6.71
N CYS A 222 -12.34 0.07 -7.06
CA CYS A 222 -11.17 0.88 -7.40
C CYS A 222 -11.13 2.16 -6.59
N GLU A 223 -9.94 2.55 -6.16
CA GLU A 223 -9.62 3.84 -5.57
C GLU A 223 -8.79 4.64 -6.58
N ILE A 224 -9.28 5.81 -6.98
CA ILE A 224 -8.58 6.69 -7.92
C ILE A 224 -7.83 7.77 -7.15
N TYR A 225 -6.54 7.93 -7.45
CA TYR A 225 -5.68 8.95 -6.86
C TYR A 225 -5.60 10.15 -7.81
N SER A 226 -6.08 11.30 -7.35
CA SER A 226 -5.76 12.59 -7.99
C SER A 226 -4.35 13.01 -7.60
N GLN A 227 -3.61 13.69 -8.49
CA GLN A 227 -2.43 14.42 -8.04
C GLN A 227 -2.87 15.38 -6.94
N GLN A 228 -2.31 15.23 -5.73
CA GLN A 228 -2.33 16.31 -4.77
C GLN A 228 -1.48 17.42 -5.40
N GLU A 229 -2.13 18.52 -5.77
CA GLU A 229 -1.41 19.78 -5.99
C GLU A 229 -0.52 20.01 -4.76
N PRO A 230 0.77 20.34 -4.92
CA PRO A 230 1.57 20.78 -3.80
C PRO A 230 0.82 21.92 -3.13
N ALA A 231 0.59 21.83 -1.82
CA ALA A 231 0.04 22.94 -1.06
C ALA A 231 0.89 24.18 -1.36
N THR A 232 0.33 25.13 -2.10
CA THR A 232 0.91 26.45 -2.26
C THR A 232 0.90 27.10 -0.90
N GLU A 233 2.07 27.18 -0.26
CA GLU A 233 2.33 28.13 0.82
C GLU A 233 2.28 29.55 0.23
N GLU A 234 1.10 30.18 0.27
CA GLU A 234 0.87 31.60 -0.02
C GLU A 234 -0.56 31.91 0.52
N GLU A 235 -0.87 32.85 1.41
CA GLU A 235 -0.16 34.03 1.93
C GLU A 235 -0.58 34.29 3.38
N ASN A 236 0.40 34.61 4.23
CA ASN A 236 0.18 35.20 5.55
C ASN A 236 0.71 36.64 5.50
N GLN A 237 0.00 37.53 4.79
CA GLN A 237 0.21 38.98 4.84
C GLN A 237 -1.13 39.69 4.61
N GLU A 238 -1.88 39.92 5.68
CA GLU A 238 -2.66 41.15 5.88
C GLU A 238 -3.30 41.14 7.28
N ALA A 239 -2.53 41.64 8.27
CA ALA A 239 -3.08 42.18 9.51
C ALA A 239 -2.05 43.16 10.11
N ASN A 240 -1.90 44.30 9.45
CA ASN A 240 -1.35 45.52 10.04
C ASN A 240 -1.82 46.74 9.24
N GLN A 241 -3.09 47.11 9.44
CA GLN A 241 -3.58 48.49 9.42
C GLN A 241 -4.63 48.65 10.51
#